data_AF-A0A4Q9XLF7-F1
#
_entry.id   AF-A0A4Q9XLF7-F1
#
_cell.length_a   1.000
_cell.length_b   1.000
_cell.length_c   1.000
_cell.angle_alpha   90.00
_cell.angle_beta   90.00
_cell.angle_gamma   90.00
#
_symmetry.space_group_name_H-M   'P 1'
#
loop_
_entity.id
_entity.type
_entity.pdbx_description
1 polymer ?
#
loop_
_entity_poly.entity_id
_entity_poly.type
_entity_poly.pdbx_seq_one_letter_code
_entity_poly.pdbx_strand_id
1 'polypeptide(L)'
;MNTATQYKATNPTPCSEEEYWDLLEVLPPRRWCRLGVWEVFYMMEPITDTLYHWGAKHIPSNTHYQFIDSATISAHDLLNKLTPVTPSPKKESNNG
;
A
#
# COMPACT_ATOMS: atom_id res chain seq x y z
N MET A 1 -14.16 29.23 -7.05
CA MET A 1 -12.79 28.69 -7.06
C MET A 1 -12.85 27.30 -6.44
N ASN A 2 -12.89 26.26 -7.27
CA ASN A 2 -12.89 24.88 -6.77
C ASN A 2 -11.48 24.56 -6.27
N THR A 3 -11.34 24.31 -4.97
CA THR A 3 -10.13 23.74 -4.39
C THR A 3 -9.95 22.34 -4.96
N ALA A 4 -9.11 22.20 -5.98
CA ALA A 4 -8.70 20.90 -6.46
C ALA A 4 -8.03 20.17 -5.30
N THR A 5 -8.72 19.18 -4.72
CA THR A 5 -8.12 18.24 -3.77
C THR A 5 -6.96 17.59 -4.50
N GLN A 6 -5.73 18.01 -4.21
CA GLN A 6 -4.55 17.38 -4.77
C GLN A 6 -4.46 15.98 -4.17
N TYR A 7 -4.93 14.99 -4.93
CA TYR A 7 -4.68 13.61 -4.63
C TYR A 7 -3.17 13.38 -4.64
N LYS A 8 -2.67 12.75 -3.57
CA LYS A 8 -1.25 12.45 -3.37
C LYS A 8 -1.11 11.01 -2.93
N ALA A 9 0.07 10.44 -3.13
CA ALA A 9 0.39 9.12 -2.58
C ALA A 9 0.20 9.14 -1.05
N THR A 10 -0.38 8.08 -0.51
CA THR A 10 -0.70 7.95 0.91
C THR A 10 0.08 6.80 1.53
N ASN A 11 0.31 6.84 2.84
CA ASN A 11 0.86 5.69 3.56
C ASN A 11 -0.18 4.57 3.64
N PRO A 12 0.25 3.29 3.73
CA PRO A 12 -0.66 2.16 3.97
C PRO A 12 -1.47 2.41 5.23
N THR A 13 -2.80 2.34 5.08
CA THR A 13 -3.74 2.46 6.20
C THR A 13 -4.40 1.10 6.39
N PRO A 14 -4.42 0.54 7.61
CA PRO A 14 -5.13 -0.70 7.88
C PRO A 14 -6.61 -0.59 7.50
N CYS A 15 -7.18 -1.67 6.97
CA CYS A 15 -8.61 -1.80 6.71
C CYS A 15 -9.11 -3.19 7.13
N SER A 16 -10.43 -3.33 7.21
CA SER A 16 -11.08 -4.63 7.39
C SER A 16 -10.91 -5.51 6.15
N GLU A 17 -11.16 -6.81 6.32
CA GLU A 17 -11.18 -7.75 5.19
C GLU A 17 -12.31 -7.42 4.21
N GLU A 18 -13.48 -7.01 4.70
CA GLU A 18 -14.62 -6.57 3.89
C GLU A 18 -14.22 -5.37 3.02
N GLU A 19 -13.70 -4.29 3.62
CA GLU A 19 -13.24 -3.12 2.87
C GLU A 19 -12.14 -3.44 1.83
N TYR A 20 -11.30 -4.45 2.09
CA TYR A 20 -10.29 -4.90 1.12
C TYR A 20 -10.92 -5.58 -0.10
N TRP A 21 -11.94 -6.41 0.11
CA TRP A 21 -12.64 -7.11 -0.97
C TRP A 21 -13.61 -6.19 -1.72
N ASP A 22 -14.23 -5.23 -1.03
CA ASP A 22 -15.11 -4.21 -1.61
C ASP A 22 -14.42 -3.42 -2.73
N LEU A 23 -13.11 -3.20 -2.61
CA LEU A 23 -12.32 -2.58 -3.67
C LEU A 23 -12.52 -3.31 -5.00
N LEU A 24 -12.55 -4.65 -4.98
CA LEU A 24 -12.62 -5.52 -6.15
C LEU A 24 -14.04 -5.75 -6.65
N GLU A 25 -15.07 -5.41 -5.87
CA GLU A 25 -16.47 -5.55 -6.31
C GLU A 25 -16.83 -4.52 -7.38
N VAL A 26 -16.22 -3.33 -7.30
CA VAL A 26 -16.51 -2.23 -8.24
C VAL A 26 -15.79 -2.45 -9.57
N LEU A 27 -14.51 -2.84 -9.51
CA LEU A 27 -13.66 -3.02 -10.69
C LEU A 27 -12.68 -4.19 -10.52
N PRO A 28 -12.29 -4.88 -11.61
CA PRO A 28 -11.24 -5.87 -11.51
C PRO A 28 -9.87 -5.22 -11.21
N PRO A 29 -8.94 -5.97 -10.61
CA PRO A 29 -7.59 -5.49 -10.40
C PRO A 29 -6.85 -5.45 -11.75
N ARG A 30 -6.08 -4.37 -12.00
CA ARG A 30 -5.22 -4.28 -13.19
C ARG A 30 -4.04 -5.24 -13.13
N ARG A 31 -3.54 -5.47 -11.92
CA ARG A 31 -2.44 -6.38 -11.65
C ARG A 31 -2.62 -6.94 -10.25
N TRP A 32 -2.36 -8.24 -10.13
CA TRP A 32 -2.14 -8.91 -8.85
C TRP A 32 -0.70 -9.38 -8.81
N CYS A 33 0.01 -9.12 -7.72
CA CYS A 33 1.34 -9.68 -7.54
C CYS A 33 1.63 -10.05 -6.09
N ARG A 34 2.57 -10.98 -5.93
CA ARG A 34 3.08 -11.40 -4.63
C ARG A 34 4.48 -10.82 -4.43
N LEU A 35 4.68 -10.15 -3.30
CA LEU A 35 5.92 -9.50 -2.90
C LEU A 35 6.35 -10.06 -1.54
N GLY A 36 7.11 -11.16 -1.56
CA GLY A 36 7.49 -11.88 -0.34
C GLY A 36 6.26 -12.42 0.41
N VAL A 37 6.00 -11.86 1.59
CA VAL A 37 4.87 -12.19 2.48
C VAL A 37 3.62 -11.35 2.23
N TRP A 38 3.62 -10.53 1.17
CA TRP A 38 2.52 -9.66 0.80
C TRP A 38 1.86 -10.10 -0.50
N GLU A 39 0.54 -10.05 -0.54
CA GLU A 39 -0.25 -10.05 -1.77
C GLU A 39 -0.78 -8.64 -2.01
N VAL A 40 -0.56 -8.10 -3.20
CA VAL A 40 -0.94 -6.73 -3.52
C VAL A 40 -1.60 -6.65 -4.89
N PHE A 41 -2.53 -5.72 -5.02
CA PHE A 41 -3.14 -5.36 -6.28
C PHE A 41 -3.39 -3.86 -6.34
N TYR A 42 -3.69 -3.37 -7.54
CA TYR A 42 -4.29 -2.05 -7.71
C TYR A 42 -5.42 -2.09 -8.72
N MET A 43 -6.36 -1.17 -8.55
CA MET A 43 -7.58 -1.08 -9.35
C MET A 43 -7.30 -0.71 -10.81
N MET A 44 -8.18 -1.09 -11.72
CA MET A 44 -8.04 -0.73 -13.14
C MET A 44 -8.18 0.77 -13.38
N GLU A 45 -9.07 1.44 -12.67
CA GLU A 45 -9.34 2.86 -12.83
C GLU A 45 -8.39 3.72 -11.98
N PRO A 46 -7.67 4.67 -12.61
CA PRO A 46 -6.91 5.67 -11.88
C PRO A 46 -7.80 6.68 -11.16
N ILE A 47 -7.36 7.14 -9.98
CA ILE A 47 -7.89 8.32 -9.27
C ILE A 47 -7.48 9.61 -10.02
N THR A 48 -6.23 9.63 -10.48
CA THR A 48 -5.65 10.64 -11.38
C THR A 48 -4.78 9.93 -12.40
N ASP A 49 -4.34 10.60 -13.47
CA ASP A 49 -3.52 10.01 -14.56
C ASP A 49 -2.44 9.01 -14.09
N THR A 50 -1.83 9.25 -12.92
CA THR A 50 -0.78 8.39 -12.37
C THR A 50 -1.16 7.64 -11.10
N LEU A 51 -2.18 8.05 -10.33
CA LEU A 51 -2.48 7.51 -9.00
C LEU A 51 -3.61 6.49 -9.02
N TYR A 52 -3.43 5.38 -8.33
CA TYR A 52 -4.38 4.27 -8.27
C TYR A 52 -4.68 3.90 -6.82
N HIS A 53 -5.85 3.31 -6.58
CA HIS A 53 -6.14 2.61 -5.33
C HIS A 53 -5.44 1.25 -5.32
N TRP A 54 -4.72 0.98 -4.23
CA TRP A 54 -4.03 -0.27 -3.97
C TRP A 54 -4.64 -0.99 -2.78
N GLY A 55 -4.75 -2.30 -2.89
CA GLY A 55 -5.00 -3.22 -1.78
C GLY A 55 -3.74 -4.03 -1.48
N ALA A 56 -3.43 -4.22 -0.20
CA ALA A 56 -2.34 -5.09 0.26
C ALA A 56 -2.79 -5.99 1.41
N LYS A 57 -2.43 -7.27 1.32
CA LYS A 57 -2.68 -8.30 2.33
C LYS A 57 -1.37 -8.87 2.83
N HIS A 58 -1.13 -8.80 4.15
CA HIS A 58 -0.06 -9.52 4.79
C HIS A 58 -0.50 -10.96 5.04
N ILE A 59 0.12 -11.91 4.35
CA ILE A 59 -0.33 -13.31 4.33
C ILE A 59 -0.19 -13.99 5.70
N PRO A 60 0.94 -13.86 6.43
CA PRO A 60 1.11 -14.56 7.71
C PRO A 60 0.18 -14.10 8.83
N SER A 61 -0.15 -12.80 8.90
CA SER A 61 -1.03 -12.25 9.95
C SER A 61 -2.47 -12.04 9.49
N ASN A 62 -2.77 -12.28 8.21
CA ASN A 62 -4.07 -12.00 7.60
C ASN A 62 -4.54 -10.55 7.82
N THR A 63 -3.63 -9.57 7.80
CA THR A 63 -3.96 -8.15 7.95
C THR A 63 -4.04 -7.46 6.60
N HIS A 64 -5.00 -6.54 6.46
CA HIS A 64 -5.31 -5.86 5.21
C HIS A 64 -5.03 -4.37 5.31
N TYR A 65 -4.60 -3.79 4.19
CA TYR A 65 -4.24 -2.38 4.07
C TYR A 65 -4.70 -1.85 2.72
N GLN A 66 -4.97 -0.55 2.69
CA GLN A 66 -5.24 0.20 1.48
C GLN A 66 -4.39 1.47 1.42
N PHE A 67 -4.06 1.91 0.21
CA PHE A 67 -3.35 3.18 -0.02
C PHE A 67 -3.50 3.66 -1.47
N ILE A 68 -3.02 4.87 -1.70
CA ILE A 68 -2.93 5.48 -3.03
C ILE A 68 -1.45 5.56 -3.41
N ASP A 69 -1.12 5.11 -4.61
CA ASP A 69 0.22 5.30 -5.18
C ASP A 69 0.21 5.14 -6.71
N SER A 70 1.34 5.46 -7.32
CA SER A 70 1.56 5.27 -8.75
C SER A 70 1.53 3.80 -9.15
N ALA A 71 0.91 3.49 -10.29
CA ALA A 71 1.02 2.17 -10.93
C ALA A 71 2.48 1.80 -11.32
N THR A 72 3.37 2.79 -11.37
CA THR A 72 4.79 2.63 -11.73
C THR A 72 5.72 2.50 -10.52
N ILE A 73 5.20 2.46 -9.28
CA ILE A 73 6.03 2.22 -8.10
C ILE A 73 6.83 0.93 -8.25
N SER A 74 8.12 0.96 -7.88
CA SER A 74 8.96 -0.23 -7.99
C SER A 74 8.56 -1.27 -6.94
N ALA A 75 8.80 -2.56 -7.22
CA ALA A 75 8.54 -3.61 -6.24
C ALA A 75 9.33 -3.43 -4.94
N HIS A 76 10.54 -2.85 -5.03
CA HIS A 76 11.38 -2.56 -3.87
C HIS A 76 10.78 -1.44 -3.01
N ASP A 77 10.37 -0.32 -3.61
CA ASP A 77 9.76 0.80 -2.89
C ASP A 77 8.41 0.41 -2.29
N LEU A 78 7.63 -0.37 -3.03
CA LEU A 78 6.36 -0.92 -2.57
C LEU A 78 6.56 -1.84 -1.35
N LEU A 79 7.59 -2.69 -1.37
CA LEU A 79 7.95 -3.52 -0.22
C LEU A 79 8.41 -2.67 0.97
N ASN A 80 9.28 -1.68 0.76
CA ASN A 80 9.74 -0.76 1.81
C ASN A 80 8.58 0.01 2.44
N LYS A 81 7.54 0.32 1.66
CA LYS A 81 6.33 1.01 2.12
C LYS A 81 5.44 0.12 2.98
N LEU A 82 5.28 -1.15 2.61
CA LEU A 82 4.42 -2.12 3.30
C LEU A 82 5.08 -2.71 4.54
N THR A 83 6.41 -2.82 4.53
CA THR A 83 7.15 -3.32 5.67
C THR A 83 7.41 -2.15 6.61
N PRO A 84 6.86 -2.13 7.83
CA PRO A 84 7.26 -1.12 8.79
C PRO A 84 8.78 -1.23 8.97
N VAL A 85 9.51 -0.15 8.70
CA VAL A 85 10.93 -0.09 9.01
C VAL A 85 11.01 -0.20 10.52
N THR A 86 11.31 -1.39 11.04
CA THR A 86 11.68 -1.55 12.44
C THR A 86 12.81 -0.55 12.66
N PRO A 87 12.68 0.47 13.52
CA PRO A 87 13.82 1.29 13.84
C PRO A 87 14.86 0.32 14.41
N SER A 88 15.97 0.15 13.69
CA SER A 88 17.12 -0.60 14.19
C SER A 88 17.37 -0.15 15.62
N PRO A 89 17.52 -1.05 16.60
CA PRO A 89 17.81 -0.65 17.96
C PRO A 89 19.05 0.22 17.92
N LYS A 90 18.92 1.49 18.35
CA LYS A 90 20.07 2.36 18.55
C LYS A 90 21.02 1.58 19.45
N LYS A 91 22.23 1.27 18.96
CA LYS A 91 23.32 0.83 19.83
C LYS A 91 23.44 1.90 20.91
N GLU A 92 23.03 1.59 22.13
CA GLU A 92 23.51 2.31 23.30
C GLU A 92 25.02 2.16 23.29
N SER A 93 25.72 3.21 22.85
CA SER A 93 27.13 3.37 23.13
C SER A 93 27.26 3.52 24.65
N ASN A 94 27.55 2.40 25.31
CA ASN A 94 28.16 2.43 26.64
C ASN A 94 29.49 3.17 26.51
N ASN A 95 29.52 4.44 26.91
CA ASN A 95 30.76 5.09 27.28
C ASN A 95 31.14 4.57 28.66
N GLY A 96 32.16 3.70 28.69
CA GLY A 96 32.89 3.35 29.89
C GLY A 96 33.83 4.46 30.33
#